data_AF-A0A1Q6HWD7-F1
#
_entry.id   AF-A0A1Q6HWD7-F1
#
_cell.length_a   1.000
_cell.length_b   1.000
_cell.length_c   1.000
_cell.angle_alpha   90.00
_cell.angle_beta   90.00
_cell.angle_gamma   90.00
#
_symmetry.space_group_name_H-M   'P 1'
#
loop_
_entity.id
_entity.type
_entity.pdbx_description
1 polymer ?
#
loop_
_entity_poly.entity_id
_entity_poly.type
_entity_poly.pdbx_seq_one_letter_code
_entity_poly.pdbx_strand_id
1 'polypeptide(L)'
;MKKCMLIGLICLLSSQWMWGQHFPQMDARNYVSDTALFIPRRPWLAASEVFGMNMAVWTFDRFLMNEDFAKINGHTIKQNFKTGPVWDTDKFSTNLVAHPYHGSLYFNAARSNGLNFWQSIPFAAGGSLMWEFFMETEPPSINDMLATSFGGIELGEITYRLSDLFIDNRSHGAERVGREILSGLISPMRAINRIITGEAWRHSSSKGRVYTSVPVNFIVGVGPRFLAEQEGSKHGTTSMHVSFRLDYGDPFNDDFYSPYEWFQLKAGFDFFSSQPLISQVNAVGAIWGKQVWSKGPRSLAAGIFQHFDYYDSELKSNSSQTVAPYRISEAAAVGGGLIYYKRGTPDNKVDVYAELYGTGVALGASISDYLRLEERDYNLGSGYSVKAFTGLAYDKRWAFLIDLENYHIFTWKGYEPDIDWNAVDPTKLNVQGDAGNARLTVFSTTLAYMSKHKWNIALRNRYFSRRTHYKYHKDIDSSTYDIMLTLGWRI
;
A
#
# COMPACT_ATOMS: atom_id res chain seq x y z
N MET A 1 -33.29 -39.93 43.39
CA MET A 1 -33.82 -39.84 42.02
C MET A 1 -34.28 -38.41 41.74
N LYS A 2 -33.39 -37.53 41.24
CA LYS A 2 -33.70 -36.14 40.85
C LYS A 2 -32.76 -35.72 39.72
N LYS A 3 -33.27 -34.89 38.80
CA LYS A 3 -32.54 -34.15 37.73
C LYS A 3 -31.80 -35.00 36.68
N CYS A 4 -32.55 -35.45 35.66
CA CYS A 4 -32.04 -35.75 34.32
C CYS A 4 -33.05 -35.21 33.30
N MET A 5 -33.03 -33.89 33.03
CA MET A 5 -33.77 -33.22 31.93
C MET A 5 -33.41 -31.72 31.88
N LEU A 6 -32.15 -31.37 31.52
CA LEU A 6 -31.84 -30.02 30.97
C LEU A 6 -30.44 -29.91 30.32
N ILE A 7 -30.05 -30.84 29.45
CA ILE A 7 -28.87 -30.64 28.56
C ILE A 7 -29.29 -30.98 27.13
N GLY A 8 -30.09 -30.07 26.56
CA GLY A 8 -30.61 -30.15 25.19
C GLY A 8 -30.82 -28.76 24.58
N LEU A 9 -30.09 -27.75 25.09
CA LEU A 9 -30.27 -26.33 24.70
C LEU A 9 -28.93 -25.56 24.63
N ILE A 10 -27.82 -26.25 24.34
CA ILE A 10 -26.48 -25.64 24.13
C ILE A 10 -25.90 -26.06 22.76
N CYS A 11 -26.77 -26.20 21.75
CA CYS A 11 -26.40 -26.41 20.34
C CYS A 11 -27.09 -25.43 19.38
N LEU A 12 -27.67 -24.33 19.91
CA LEU A 12 -28.39 -23.30 19.14
C LEU A 12 -27.94 -21.86 19.45
N LEU A 13 -26.80 -21.68 20.11
CA LEU A 13 -26.21 -20.37 20.42
C LEU A 13 -24.71 -20.32 20.09
N SER A 14 -24.37 -20.61 18.83
CA SER A 14 -23.05 -20.31 18.25
C SER A 14 -23.13 -19.80 16.80
N SER A 15 -24.29 -19.29 16.37
CA SER A 15 -24.38 -18.39 15.22
C SER A 15 -24.07 -16.96 15.67
N GLN A 16 -22.79 -16.67 15.97
CA GLN A 16 -22.35 -15.28 15.98
C GLN A 16 -22.27 -14.78 14.53
N TRP A 17 -23.22 -13.93 14.16
CA TRP A 17 -23.24 -13.25 12.86
C TRP A 17 -22.16 -12.15 12.84
N MET A 18 -20.90 -12.55 12.65
CA MET A 18 -19.75 -11.64 12.56
C MET A 18 -19.73 -10.92 11.20
N TRP A 19 -20.29 -9.70 11.11
CA TRP A 19 -20.52 -9.00 9.84
C TRP A 19 -19.88 -7.60 9.75
N GLY A 20 -18.72 -7.54 9.09
CA GLY A 20 -18.23 -6.40 8.32
C GLY A 20 -18.41 -6.65 6.79
N GLN A 21 -17.84 -5.88 5.86
CA GLN A 21 -17.28 -4.52 5.97
C GLN A 21 -17.32 -3.80 4.59
N HIS A 22 -16.52 -2.73 4.35
CA HIS A 22 -16.92 -1.68 3.40
C HIS A 22 -16.53 -1.81 1.92
N PHE A 23 -17.43 -2.47 1.19
CA PHE A 23 -18.11 -1.79 0.07
C PHE A 23 -19.54 -1.42 0.56
N PRO A 24 -20.60 -1.31 -0.27
CA PRO A 24 -21.91 -1.85 0.10
C PRO A 24 -21.77 -3.11 0.94
N GLN A 25 -22.47 -3.20 2.08
CA GLN A 25 -22.24 -4.24 3.10
C GLN A 25 -22.75 -5.63 2.66
N MET A 26 -22.31 -6.17 1.53
CA MET A 26 -22.55 -7.56 1.16
C MET A 26 -21.71 -8.49 2.04
N ASP A 27 -22.32 -9.58 2.51
CA ASP A 27 -21.78 -10.51 3.51
C ASP A 27 -20.31 -10.89 3.23
N ALA A 28 -19.39 -10.42 4.07
CA ALA A 28 -17.95 -10.61 3.89
C ALA A 28 -17.54 -12.08 4.00
N ARG A 29 -16.37 -12.42 3.45
CA ARG A 29 -15.80 -13.76 3.60
C ARG A 29 -15.03 -13.83 4.91
N ASN A 30 -15.60 -14.51 5.90
CA ASN A 30 -14.96 -14.70 7.20
C ASN A 30 -13.92 -15.84 7.12
N TYR A 31 -12.64 -15.49 7.23
CA TYR A 31 -11.52 -16.42 7.25
C TYR A 31 -11.31 -16.98 8.66
N VAL A 32 -12.16 -17.90 9.08
CA VAL A 32 -12.07 -18.58 10.39
C VAL A 32 -10.93 -19.61 10.39
N SER A 33 -10.14 -19.61 11.46
CA SER A 33 -9.08 -20.56 11.77
C SER A 33 -9.47 -21.43 12.98
N ASP A 34 -8.99 -22.67 12.98
CA ASP A 34 -9.06 -23.59 14.13
C ASP A 34 -7.88 -23.41 15.10
N THR A 35 -6.94 -22.50 14.80
CA THR A 35 -5.74 -22.22 15.60
C THR A 35 -5.32 -20.75 15.57
N ALA A 36 -4.71 -20.31 16.67
CA ALA A 36 -3.79 -19.18 16.73
C ALA A 36 -2.37 -19.74 16.93
N LEU A 37 -1.59 -19.84 15.86
CA LEU A 37 -0.24 -20.41 15.89
C LEU A 37 0.71 -19.47 16.65
N PHE A 38 1.25 -19.95 17.77
CA PHE A 38 2.38 -19.29 18.42
C PHE A 38 3.68 -19.63 17.70
N ILE A 39 4.30 -18.63 17.07
CA ILE A 39 5.62 -18.76 16.45
C ILE A 39 6.69 -18.30 17.47
N PRO A 40 7.64 -19.17 17.88
CA PRO A 40 8.73 -18.77 18.77
C PRO A 40 9.58 -17.66 18.14
N ARG A 41 9.92 -16.63 18.93
CA ARG A 41 10.75 -15.50 18.49
C ARG A 41 12.16 -15.94 18.11
N ARG A 42 12.58 -15.68 16.88
CA ARG A 42 13.92 -16.01 16.36
C ARG A 42 14.60 -14.78 15.73
N PRO A 43 14.95 -13.75 16.54
CA PRO A 43 15.51 -12.49 16.02
C PRO A 43 16.82 -12.68 15.24
N TRP A 44 17.66 -13.62 15.64
CA TRP A 44 18.90 -13.94 14.91
C TRP A 44 18.64 -14.58 13.55
N LEU A 45 17.62 -15.44 13.42
CA LEU A 45 17.23 -16.01 12.14
C LEU A 45 16.63 -14.93 11.22
N ALA A 46 15.80 -14.04 11.76
CA ALA A 46 15.31 -12.87 11.01
C ALA A 46 16.46 -11.98 10.51
N ALA A 47 17.47 -11.72 11.35
CA ALA A 47 18.65 -10.95 10.95
C ALA A 47 19.48 -11.65 9.88
N SER A 48 19.63 -12.99 9.98
CA SER A 48 20.29 -13.80 8.94
C SER A 48 19.49 -13.84 7.63
N GLU A 49 18.15 -13.86 7.68
CA GLU A 49 17.28 -13.76 6.51
C GLU A 49 17.38 -12.38 5.83
N VAL A 50 17.37 -11.28 6.60
CA VAL A 50 17.61 -9.92 6.09
C VAL A 50 18.99 -9.78 5.46
N PHE A 51 20.04 -10.25 6.14
CA PHE A 51 21.40 -10.23 5.60
C PHE A 51 21.52 -11.07 4.33
N GLY A 52 21.01 -12.31 4.36
CA GLY A 52 21.04 -13.22 3.22
C GLY A 52 20.28 -12.70 2.00
N MET A 53 19.17 -11.98 2.22
CA MET A 53 18.42 -11.34 1.15
C MET A 53 19.22 -10.23 0.46
N ASN A 54 19.83 -9.31 1.22
CA ASN A 54 20.67 -8.26 0.61
C ASN A 54 21.91 -8.82 -0.06
N MET A 55 22.55 -9.82 0.52
CA MET A 55 23.63 -10.53 -0.15
C MET A 55 23.16 -11.19 -1.46
N ALA A 56 21.93 -11.72 -1.52
CA ALA A 56 21.38 -12.33 -2.72
C ALA A 56 21.07 -11.29 -3.81
N VAL A 57 20.42 -10.17 -3.47
CA VAL A 57 20.11 -9.09 -4.42
C VAL A 57 21.41 -8.46 -4.93
N TRP A 58 22.33 -8.08 -4.04
CA TRP A 58 23.65 -7.59 -4.44
C TRP A 58 24.45 -8.58 -5.30
N THR A 59 24.39 -9.88 -5.00
CA THR A 59 25.05 -10.90 -5.84
C THR A 59 24.43 -10.94 -7.25
N PHE A 60 23.11 -10.79 -7.34
CA PHE A 60 22.41 -10.71 -8.61
C PHE A 60 22.81 -9.45 -9.40
N ASP A 61 22.79 -8.29 -8.77
CA ASP A 61 23.15 -7.01 -9.41
C ASP A 61 24.63 -6.99 -9.82
N ARG A 62 25.51 -7.48 -8.95
CA ARG A 62 26.96 -7.47 -9.17
C ARG A 62 27.43 -8.41 -10.29
N PHE A 63 26.81 -9.59 -10.42
CA PHE A 63 27.32 -10.69 -11.25
C PHE A 63 26.39 -11.11 -12.40
N LEU A 64 25.08 -10.85 -12.33
CA LEU A 64 24.14 -11.14 -13.43
C LEU A 64 23.77 -9.87 -14.20
N MET A 65 23.42 -8.78 -13.52
CA MET A 65 23.14 -7.50 -14.16
C MET A 65 24.43 -6.72 -14.48
N ASN A 66 25.47 -6.90 -13.67
CA ASN A 66 26.77 -6.19 -13.76
C ASN A 66 26.63 -4.67 -13.58
N GLU A 67 25.68 -4.26 -12.74
CA GLU A 67 25.42 -2.84 -12.42
C GLU A 67 26.64 -2.16 -11.80
N ASP A 68 26.84 -0.87 -12.07
CA ASP A 68 27.97 -0.10 -11.54
C ASP A 68 27.83 0.16 -10.03
N PHE A 69 26.63 0.50 -9.54
CA PHE A 69 26.39 0.73 -8.11
C PHE A 69 26.75 -0.49 -7.24
N ALA A 70 26.61 -1.71 -7.76
CA ALA A 70 26.88 -2.93 -7.01
C ALA A 70 28.38 -3.22 -6.82
N LYS A 71 29.31 -2.46 -7.43
CA LYS A 71 30.76 -2.75 -7.51
C LYS A 71 31.54 -2.38 -6.23
N ILE A 72 30.96 -2.70 -5.08
CA ILE A 72 31.44 -2.35 -3.73
C ILE A 72 32.83 -2.85 -3.38
N ASN A 73 33.49 -2.12 -2.50
CA ASN A 73 34.69 -2.54 -1.79
C ASN A 73 34.89 -1.70 -0.52
N GLY A 74 35.90 -2.00 0.30
CA GLY A 74 36.14 -1.27 1.56
C GLY A 74 36.40 0.24 1.42
N HIS A 75 36.78 0.73 0.23
CA HIS A 75 36.88 2.17 -0.03
C HIS A 75 35.51 2.82 -0.25
N THR A 76 34.60 2.17 -0.99
CA THR A 76 33.25 2.71 -1.27
C THR A 76 32.43 2.79 0.01
N ILE A 77 32.41 1.72 0.81
CA ILE A 77 31.78 1.69 2.14
C ILE A 77 32.31 2.84 3.01
N LYS A 78 33.64 3.02 3.08
CA LYS A 78 34.26 4.12 3.82
C LYS A 78 33.89 5.50 3.27
N GLN A 79 33.60 5.61 1.98
CA GLN A 79 33.16 6.85 1.35
C GLN A 79 31.68 7.14 1.67
N ASN A 80 30.79 6.13 1.67
CA ASN A 80 29.38 6.28 2.04
C ASN A 80 29.23 6.85 3.45
N PHE A 81 29.98 6.30 4.42
CA PHE A 81 30.05 6.83 5.79
C PHE A 81 30.68 8.24 5.92
N LYS A 82 31.46 8.70 4.93
CA LYS A 82 32.07 10.04 4.91
C LYS A 82 31.18 11.09 4.25
N THR A 83 30.58 10.76 3.10
CA THR A 83 29.66 11.65 2.38
C THR A 83 28.39 11.84 3.20
N GLY A 84 27.89 10.75 3.81
CA GLY A 84 26.60 10.72 4.48
C GLY A 84 25.42 10.82 3.49
N PRO A 85 24.18 10.81 4.00
CA PRO A 85 23.01 10.70 3.15
C PRO A 85 22.74 11.90 2.23
N VAL A 86 22.34 11.61 0.99
CA VAL A 86 21.91 12.57 -0.05
C VAL A 86 20.46 12.30 -0.48
N TRP A 87 19.93 13.04 -1.43
CA TRP A 87 18.70 12.66 -2.13
C TRP A 87 19.17 12.16 -3.50
N ASP A 88 18.81 10.94 -3.90
CA ASP A 88 19.25 10.33 -5.17
C ASP A 88 18.57 10.97 -6.39
N THR A 89 18.68 10.31 -7.54
CA THR A 89 18.20 10.74 -8.85
C THR A 89 17.23 9.74 -9.49
N ASP A 90 16.69 8.81 -8.69
CA ASP A 90 16.08 7.58 -9.17
C ASP A 90 14.63 7.72 -9.65
N LYS A 91 14.14 6.70 -10.36
CA LYS A 91 12.79 6.71 -10.96
C LYS A 91 11.69 6.73 -9.90
N PHE A 92 10.58 7.38 -10.24
CA PHE A 92 9.40 7.50 -9.39
C PHE A 92 8.88 6.13 -8.92
N SER A 93 8.86 5.13 -9.81
CA SER A 93 8.48 3.75 -9.47
C SER A 93 9.52 3.00 -8.64
N THR A 94 10.82 3.33 -8.77
CA THR A 94 11.86 2.71 -7.95
C THR A 94 11.70 3.21 -6.51
N ASN A 95 11.92 4.51 -6.29
CA ASN A 95 11.90 5.13 -4.96
C ASN A 95 10.60 4.90 -4.20
N LEU A 96 9.45 4.89 -4.90
CA LEU A 96 8.14 4.97 -4.26
C LEU A 96 7.27 3.74 -4.50
N VAL A 97 7.80 2.66 -5.09
CA VAL A 97 7.19 1.31 -5.06
C VAL A 97 8.23 0.23 -4.80
N ALA A 98 9.36 0.21 -5.51
CA ALA A 98 10.37 -0.83 -5.35
C ALA A 98 11.04 -0.80 -3.97
N HIS A 99 11.46 0.36 -3.49
CA HIS A 99 12.03 0.52 -2.14
C HIS A 99 11.03 0.13 -1.02
N PRO A 100 9.78 0.64 -0.99
CA PRO A 100 8.72 0.14 -0.12
C PRO A 100 8.51 -1.38 -0.20
N TYR A 101 8.53 -1.97 -1.40
CA TYR A 101 8.41 -3.42 -1.56
C TYR A 101 9.60 -4.17 -0.98
N HIS A 102 10.84 -3.75 -1.23
CA HIS A 102 12.04 -4.36 -0.65
C HIS A 102 12.04 -4.25 0.88
N GLY A 103 11.61 -3.09 1.39
CA GLY A 103 11.33 -2.84 2.80
C GLY A 103 10.37 -3.84 3.43
N SER A 104 9.31 -4.19 2.70
CA SER A 104 8.32 -5.19 3.12
C SER A 104 8.93 -6.58 3.32
N LEU A 105 9.96 -6.93 2.54
CA LEU A 105 10.65 -8.20 2.67
C LEU A 105 11.46 -8.26 3.98
N TYR A 106 12.20 -7.20 4.32
CA TYR A 106 12.90 -7.12 5.60
C TYR A 106 11.96 -7.24 6.80
N PHE A 107 10.83 -6.53 6.75
CA PHE A 107 9.80 -6.57 7.77
C PHE A 107 9.21 -7.99 7.89
N ASN A 108 8.93 -8.63 6.74
CA ASN A 108 8.36 -9.97 6.69
C ASN A 108 9.30 -11.08 7.16
N ALA A 109 10.63 -10.92 7.00
CA ALA A 109 11.61 -11.82 7.61
C ALA A 109 11.49 -11.83 9.14
N ALA A 110 11.30 -10.65 9.75
CA ALA A 110 11.05 -10.52 11.18
C ALA A 110 9.69 -11.08 11.60
N ARG A 111 8.60 -10.71 10.93
CA ARG A 111 7.24 -11.17 11.27
C ARG A 111 7.10 -12.69 11.16
N SER A 112 7.70 -13.30 10.14
CA SER A 112 7.70 -14.76 9.94
C SER A 112 8.49 -15.51 11.02
N ASN A 113 9.49 -14.85 11.62
CA ASN A 113 10.25 -15.36 12.76
C ASN A 113 9.65 -15.02 14.14
N GLY A 114 8.34 -14.77 14.19
CA GLY A 114 7.56 -14.64 15.44
C GLY A 114 7.72 -13.29 16.16
N LEU A 115 8.38 -12.31 15.56
CA LEU A 115 8.43 -10.94 16.06
C LEU A 115 7.07 -10.27 15.81
N ASN A 116 6.62 -9.43 16.74
CA ASN A 116 5.39 -8.64 16.54
C ASN A 116 5.66 -7.42 15.61
N PHE A 117 4.60 -6.67 15.28
CA PHE A 117 4.68 -5.47 14.44
C PHE A 117 5.82 -4.52 14.86
N TRP A 118 5.77 -4.03 16.11
CA TRP A 118 6.76 -3.10 16.66
C TRP A 118 8.19 -3.66 16.68
N GLN A 119 8.34 -4.96 16.96
CA GLN A 119 9.64 -5.64 16.97
C GLN A 119 10.22 -5.89 15.57
N SER A 120 9.41 -5.73 14.52
CA SER A 120 9.82 -5.95 13.12
C SER A 120 10.22 -4.65 12.41
N ILE A 121 9.78 -3.49 12.93
CA ILE A 121 10.18 -2.15 12.46
C ILE A 121 11.71 -1.99 12.34
N PRO A 122 12.54 -2.38 13.33
CA PRO A 122 13.99 -2.22 13.23
C PRO A 122 14.65 -3.07 12.14
N PHE A 123 13.99 -4.13 11.65
CA PHE A 123 14.51 -4.95 10.56
C PHE A 123 14.32 -4.27 9.21
N ALA A 124 13.19 -3.57 8.99
CA ALA A 124 12.99 -2.74 7.80
C ALA A 124 14.03 -1.62 7.72
N ALA A 125 14.19 -0.85 8.80
CA ALA A 125 15.17 0.22 8.87
C ALA A 125 16.61 -0.29 8.83
N GLY A 126 16.92 -1.40 9.53
CA GLY A 126 18.26 -1.99 9.56
C GLY A 126 18.66 -2.64 8.23
N GLY A 127 17.73 -3.27 7.53
CA GLY A 127 17.95 -3.83 6.19
C GLY A 127 18.23 -2.73 5.16
N SER A 128 17.43 -1.65 5.18
CA SER A 128 17.68 -0.46 4.37
C SER A 128 19.04 0.16 4.70
N LEU A 129 19.32 0.53 5.96
CA LEU A 129 20.62 1.04 6.37
C LEU A 129 21.81 0.16 5.95
N MET A 130 21.63 -1.17 5.93
CA MET A 130 22.67 -2.08 5.46
C MET A 130 22.88 -1.97 3.94
N TRP A 131 21.82 -1.82 3.16
CA TRP A 131 21.89 -1.59 1.71
C TRP A 131 22.68 -0.31 1.40
N GLU A 132 22.15 0.82 1.81
CA GLU A 132 22.64 2.18 1.49
C GLU A 132 24.11 2.43 1.90
N PHE A 133 24.54 1.90 3.05
CA PHE A 133 25.89 2.15 3.59
C PHE A 133 26.93 1.09 3.20
N PHE A 134 26.52 -0.10 2.73
CA PHE A 134 27.45 -1.21 2.52
C PHE A 134 27.34 -1.91 1.15
N MET A 135 26.19 -1.85 0.48
CA MET A 135 25.89 -2.65 -0.72
C MET A 135 25.96 -1.84 -2.03
N GLU A 136 26.23 -0.53 -1.93
CA GLU A 136 26.32 0.39 -3.07
C GLU A 136 27.66 1.15 -3.13
N THR A 137 28.01 1.65 -4.31
CA THR A 137 29.15 2.57 -4.51
C THR A 137 28.76 4.04 -4.48
N GLU A 138 27.45 4.32 -4.56
CA GLU A 138 26.86 5.64 -4.55
C GLU A 138 26.59 6.11 -3.11
N PRO A 139 26.45 7.43 -2.86
CA PRO A 139 26.16 7.91 -1.52
C PRO A 139 24.77 7.44 -1.05
N PRO A 140 24.61 7.11 0.24
CA PRO A 140 23.33 6.58 0.77
C PRO A 140 22.17 7.57 0.56
N SER A 141 20.97 7.09 0.27
CA SER A 141 19.79 7.92 -0.01
C SER A 141 18.90 8.16 1.21
N ILE A 142 18.56 9.43 1.45
CA ILE A 142 17.61 9.87 2.47
C ILE A 142 16.20 9.38 2.14
N ASN A 143 15.76 9.50 0.89
CA ASN A 143 14.41 9.07 0.53
C ASN A 143 14.30 7.56 0.55
N ASP A 144 15.34 6.81 0.17
CA ASP A 144 15.23 5.35 0.14
C ASP A 144 15.31 4.76 1.54
N MET A 145 16.15 5.32 2.41
CA MET A 145 16.07 5.08 3.84
C MET A 145 14.66 5.28 4.40
N LEU A 146 13.95 6.33 3.98
CA LEU A 146 12.59 6.63 4.45
C LEU A 146 11.52 5.74 3.79
N ALA A 147 11.54 5.57 2.47
CA ALA A 147 10.56 4.80 1.71
C ALA A 147 10.66 3.30 2.01
N THR A 148 11.88 2.76 2.01
CA THR A 148 12.17 1.36 2.38
C THR A 148 11.78 1.09 3.84
N SER A 149 12.04 2.03 4.76
CA SER A 149 11.65 1.84 6.16
C SER A 149 10.13 1.93 6.34
N PHE A 150 9.52 3.08 6.05
CA PHE A 150 8.13 3.36 6.43
C PHE A 150 7.13 2.68 5.50
N GLY A 151 7.29 2.80 4.18
CA GLY A 151 6.47 2.07 3.21
C GLY A 151 6.64 0.55 3.36
N GLY A 152 7.85 0.10 3.69
CA GLY A 152 8.13 -1.31 3.99
C GLY A 152 7.39 -1.87 5.20
N ILE A 153 7.21 -1.10 6.27
CA ILE A 153 6.42 -1.53 7.44
C ILE A 153 4.95 -1.75 7.06
N GLU A 154 4.38 -0.86 6.25
CA GLU A 154 2.98 -0.93 5.83
C GLU A 154 2.73 -2.09 4.87
N LEU A 155 3.46 -2.13 3.75
CA LEU A 155 3.34 -3.20 2.77
C LEU A 155 3.72 -4.56 3.39
N GLY A 156 4.67 -4.57 4.34
CA GLY A 156 5.07 -5.76 5.11
C GLY A 156 3.92 -6.31 5.94
N GLU A 157 3.34 -5.52 6.84
CA GLU A 157 2.25 -6.03 7.69
C GLU A 157 1.00 -6.43 6.87
N ILE A 158 0.69 -5.69 5.79
CA ILE A 158 -0.38 -6.04 4.84
C ILE A 158 -0.13 -7.40 4.19
N THR A 159 1.04 -7.59 3.58
CA THR A 159 1.40 -8.85 2.89
C THR A 159 1.54 -10.03 3.86
N TYR A 160 2.10 -9.81 5.05
CA TYR A 160 2.17 -10.82 6.10
C TYR A 160 0.78 -11.28 6.54
N ARG A 161 -0.16 -10.35 6.76
CA ARG A 161 -1.55 -10.68 7.13
C ARG A 161 -2.30 -11.37 6.00
N LEU A 162 -2.17 -10.88 4.77
CA LEU A 162 -2.81 -11.49 3.60
C LEU A 162 -2.32 -12.91 3.33
N SER A 163 -1.02 -13.17 3.44
CA SER A 163 -0.46 -14.52 3.26
C SER A 163 -1.01 -15.52 4.28
N ASP A 164 -1.35 -15.09 5.51
CA ASP A 164 -1.95 -15.95 6.55
C ASP A 164 -3.31 -16.53 6.12
N LEU A 165 -4.08 -15.78 5.33
CA LEU A 165 -5.41 -16.18 4.86
C LEU A 165 -5.39 -17.41 3.95
N PHE A 166 -4.25 -17.71 3.33
CA PHE A 166 -4.10 -18.81 2.36
C PHE A 166 -3.46 -20.06 2.95
N ILE A 167 -2.73 -19.93 4.06
CA ILE A 167 -2.13 -21.05 4.81
C ILE A 167 -3.22 -22.01 5.30
N ASP A 168 -2.97 -23.29 5.09
CA ASP A 168 -3.72 -24.41 5.69
C ASP A 168 -2.80 -25.65 5.79
N ASN A 169 -2.23 -25.89 6.97
CA ASN A 169 -1.34 -27.03 7.27
C ASN A 169 -2.05 -28.40 7.26
N ARG A 170 -3.38 -28.46 7.04
CA ARG A 170 -4.14 -29.71 6.84
C ARG A 170 -4.21 -30.12 5.36
N SER A 171 -3.83 -29.22 4.45
CA SER A 171 -3.87 -29.48 3.01
C SER A 171 -2.70 -30.36 2.55
N HIS A 172 -2.91 -31.12 1.48
CA HIS A 172 -1.94 -32.05 0.90
C HIS A 172 -1.85 -31.89 -0.63
N GLY A 173 -0.80 -32.49 -1.22
CA GLY A 173 -0.65 -32.58 -2.68
C GLY A 173 -0.68 -31.23 -3.40
N ALA A 174 -1.39 -31.18 -4.53
CA ALA A 174 -1.47 -29.98 -5.37
C ALA A 174 -2.14 -28.79 -4.67
N GLU A 175 -3.09 -29.02 -3.76
CA GLU A 175 -3.73 -27.93 -2.99
C GLU A 175 -2.69 -27.27 -2.07
N ARG A 176 -1.88 -28.06 -1.37
CA ARG A 176 -0.80 -27.56 -0.51
C ARG A 176 0.19 -26.72 -1.30
N VAL A 177 0.66 -27.23 -2.44
CA VAL A 177 1.59 -26.51 -3.33
C VAL A 177 0.99 -25.20 -3.81
N GLY A 178 -0.26 -25.19 -4.28
CA GLY A 178 -0.95 -23.97 -4.71
C GLY A 178 -1.10 -22.93 -3.59
N ARG A 179 -1.37 -23.37 -2.35
CA ARG A 179 -1.45 -22.49 -1.18
C ARG A 179 -0.11 -21.87 -0.79
N GLU A 180 0.96 -22.66 -0.76
CA GLU A 180 2.30 -22.14 -0.45
C GLU A 180 2.81 -21.20 -1.56
N ILE A 181 2.54 -21.50 -2.84
CA ILE A 181 2.84 -20.58 -3.96
C ILE A 181 2.07 -19.27 -3.81
N LEU A 182 0.76 -19.31 -3.59
CA LEU A 182 -0.05 -18.10 -3.42
C LEU A 182 0.37 -17.28 -2.19
N SER A 183 0.66 -17.96 -1.07
CA SER A 183 1.21 -17.33 0.13
C SER A 183 2.57 -16.68 -0.12
N GLY A 184 3.42 -17.29 -0.94
CA GLY A 184 4.75 -16.79 -1.29
C GLY A 184 4.74 -15.65 -2.31
N LEU A 185 3.81 -15.65 -3.27
CA LEU A 185 3.60 -14.51 -4.18
C LEU A 185 3.13 -13.25 -3.43
N ILE A 186 2.40 -13.44 -2.32
CA ILE A 186 1.98 -12.32 -1.45
C ILE A 186 3.11 -11.91 -0.50
N SER A 187 3.78 -12.87 0.15
CA SER A 187 4.86 -12.61 1.13
C SER A 187 6.04 -13.57 0.89
N PRO A 188 7.02 -13.20 0.04
CA PRO A 188 8.12 -14.09 -0.35
C PRO A 188 8.96 -14.56 0.84
N MET A 189 9.32 -13.66 1.74
CA MET A 189 10.11 -14.01 2.94
C MET A 189 9.36 -14.96 3.87
N ARG A 190 8.02 -14.93 3.90
CA ARG A 190 7.25 -15.91 4.65
C ARG A 190 7.29 -17.30 4.03
N ALA A 191 7.24 -17.41 2.70
CA ALA A 191 7.42 -18.69 2.03
C ALA A 191 8.85 -19.24 2.23
N ILE A 192 9.88 -18.40 2.09
CA ILE A 192 11.28 -18.76 2.37
C ILE A 192 11.43 -19.27 3.81
N ASN A 193 10.93 -18.54 4.80
CA ASN A 193 10.96 -18.95 6.20
C ASN A 193 10.22 -20.28 6.42
N ARG A 194 9.04 -20.49 5.83
CA ARG A 194 8.30 -21.75 5.92
C ARG A 194 9.04 -22.92 5.28
N ILE A 195 9.78 -22.71 4.19
CA ILE A 195 10.62 -23.73 3.56
C ILE A 195 11.81 -24.08 4.48
N ILE A 196 12.55 -23.07 4.97
CA ILE A 196 13.73 -23.25 5.84
C ILE A 196 13.36 -23.91 7.17
N THR A 197 12.24 -23.52 7.77
CA THR A 197 11.77 -24.07 9.06
C THR A 197 11.07 -25.42 8.94
N GLY A 198 10.84 -25.90 7.71
CA GLY A 198 10.12 -27.15 7.41
C GLY A 198 8.59 -27.05 7.50
N GLU A 199 8.04 -25.92 7.92
CA GLU A 199 6.59 -25.71 8.04
C GLU A 199 5.84 -25.81 6.72
N ALA A 200 6.45 -25.47 5.57
CA ALA A 200 5.85 -25.64 4.25
C ALA A 200 5.54 -27.13 3.95
N TRP A 201 6.39 -28.04 4.44
CA TRP A 201 6.30 -29.49 4.19
C TRP A 201 5.55 -30.26 5.29
N ARG A 202 5.38 -29.66 6.47
CA ARG A 202 4.75 -30.29 7.64
C ARG A 202 3.22 -30.27 7.54
N HIS A 203 2.61 -31.46 7.61
CA HIS A 203 1.18 -31.60 7.86
C HIS A 203 0.84 -31.43 9.35
N SER A 204 -0.32 -30.82 9.64
CA SER A 204 -0.88 -30.60 10.97
C SER A 204 -2.38 -30.90 10.97
N SER A 205 -2.96 -31.23 12.13
CA SER A 205 -4.41 -31.31 12.32
C SER A 205 -5.12 -29.94 12.29
N SER A 206 -4.36 -28.85 12.25
CA SER A 206 -4.84 -27.47 12.27
C SER A 206 -4.35 -26.65 11.08
N LYS A 207 -5.04 -25.55 10.75
CA LYS A 207 -4.64 -24.65 9.66
C LYS A 207 -3.25 -24.05 9.85
N GLY A 208 -2.79 -23.83 11.08
CA GLY A 208 -1.48 -23.23 11.34
C GLY A 208 -1.41 -21.73 11.02
N ARG A 209 -2.54 -21.03 11.10
CA ARG A 209 -2.64 -19.58 10.93
C ARG A 209 -2.33 -18.84 12.22
N VAL A 210 -1.84 -17.62 12.10
CA VAL A 210 -1.59 -16.74 13.24
C VAL A 210 -2.88 -16.06 13.70
N TYR A 211 -3.77 -15.70 12.77
CA TYR A 211 -5.01 -14.98 13.06
C TYR A 211 -6.23 -15.91 13.09
N THR A 212 -7.11 -15.72 14.09
CA THR A 212 -8.20 -16.65 14.43
C THR A 212 -9.45 -16.49 13.58
N SER A 213 -9.90 -15.26 13.34
CA SER A 213 -11.03 -14.96 12.47
C SER A 213 -10.90 -13.54 11.95
N VAL A 214 -10.96 -13.37 10.63
CA VAL A 214 -10.91 -12.05 10.00
C VAL A 214 -11.97 -11.98 8.89
N PRO A 215 -12.86 -10.98 8.93
CA PRO A 215 -13.71 -10.65 7.78
C PRO A 215 -12.85 -9.99 6.68
N VAL A 216 -12.95 -10.50 5.46
CA VAL A 216 -12.25 -9.94 4.30
C VAL A 216 -13.23 -9.73 3.16
N ASN A 217 -13.18 -8.55 2.55
CA ASN A 217 -13.81 -8.24 1.27
C ASN A 217 -12.71 -8.02 0.24
N PHE A 218 -12.63 -8.90 -0.76
CA PHE A 218 -11.69 -8.75 -1.87
C PHE A 218 -12.44 -8.71 -3.19
N ILE A 219 -12.25 -7.63 -3.95
CA ILE A 219 -12.87 -7.38 -5.25
C ILE A 219 -11.75 -7.21 -6.29
N VAL A 220 -11.83 -7.99 -7.35
CA VAL A 220 -11.04 -7.82 -8.58
C VAL A 220 -11.95 -7.19 -9.63
N GLY A 221 -11.57 -6.06 -10.21
CA GLY A 221 -12.26 -5.40 -11.32
C GLY A 221 -11.41 -5.41 -12.58
N VAL A 222 -12.03 -5.57 -13.75
CA VAL A 222 -11.35 -5.53 -15.05
C VAL A 222 -12.20 -4.75 -16.06
N GLY A 223 -11.58 -3.85 -16.83
CA GLY A 223 -12.26 -3.18 -17.94
C GLY A 223 -11.51 -1.96 -18.49
N PRO A 224 -12.07 -1.25 -19.48
CA PRO A 224 -11.42 -0.08 -20.07
C PRO A 224 -11.27 1.08 -19.09
N ARG A 225 -10.07 1.67 -19.09
CA ARG A 225 -9.78 3.01 -18.54
C ARG A 225 -9.43 3.95 -19.70
N PHE A 226 -9.89 5.19 -19.62
CA PHE A 226 -9.41 6.29 -20.45
C PHE A 226 -8.85 7.39 -19.54
N LEU A 227 -7.59 7.75 -19.72
CA LEU A 227 -6.94 8.90 -19.07
C LEU A 227 -6.73 10.00 -20.11
N ALA A 228 -7.23 11.21 -19.85
CA ALA A 228 -6.91 12.37 -20.68
C ALA A 228 -5.47 12.87 -20.42
N GLU A 229 -4.84 13.48 -21.43
CA GLU A 229 -3.54 14.16 -21.20
C GLU A 229 -3.71 15.50 -20.47
N GLN A 230 -4.89 16.13 -20.59
CA GLN A 230 -5.26 17.38 -19.94
C GLN A 230 -6.80 17.50 -19.91
N GLU A 231 -7.34 18.29 -18.99
CA GLU A 231 -8.77 18.63 -18.95
C GLU A 231 -9.27 19.20 -20.30
N GLY A 232 -10.49 18.83 -20.68
CA GLY A 232 -11.09 19.21 -21.96
C GLY A 232 -10.47 18.55 -23.20
N SER A 233 -9.32 17.88 -23.07
CA SER A 233 -8.67 17.18 -24.17
C SER A 233 -9.48 15.96 -24.62
N LYS A 234 -9.56 15.78 -25.94
CA LYS A 234 -9.97 14.51 -26.58
C LYS A 234 -8.77 13.57 -26.81
N HIS A 235 -7.56 14.04 -26.54
CA HIS A 235 -6.35 13.23 -26.57
C HIS A 235 -6.05 12.67 -25.19
N GLY A 236 -5.80 11.37 -25.17
CA GLY A 236 -5.64 10.58 -23.97
C GLY A 236 -5.22 9.16 -24.34
N THR A 237 -5.03 8.34 -23.31
CA THR A 237 -4.61 6.95 -23.43
C THR A 237 -5.74 6.05 -22.94
N THR A 238 -6.14 5.09 -23.78
CA THR A 238 -7.03 4.00 -23.37
C THR A 238 -6.18 2.79 -22.98
N SER A 239 -6.47 2.20 -21.82
CA SER A 239 -5.81 1.01 -21.29
C SER A 239 -6.82 -0.07 -20.90
N MET A 240 -6.35 -1.30 -20.79
CA MET A 240 -7.07 -2.36 -20.08
C MET A 240 -6.67 -2.30 -18.61
N HIS A 241 -7.60 -1.86 -17.76
CA HIS A 241 -7.35 -1.66 -16.35
C HIS A 241 -7.76 -2.89 -15.53
N VAL A 242 -6.90 -3.31 -14.61
CA VAL A 242 -7.17 -4.33 -13.60
C VAL A 242 -7.05 -3.67 -12.23
N SER A 243 -8.16 -3.62 -11.50
CA SER A 243 -8.22 -3.05 -10.15
C SER A 243 -8.39 -4.13 -9.09
N PHE A 244 -7.73 -3.91 -7.95
CA PHE A 244 -7.89 -4.67 -6.73
C PHE A 244 -8.39 -3.73 -5.63
N ARG A 245 -9.47 -4.12 -4.96
CA ARG A 245 -9.89 -3.51 -3.70
C ARG A 245 -9.95 -4.59 -2.63
N LEU A 246 -9.29 -4.33 -1.51
CA LEU A 246 -9.25 -5.19 -0.35
C LEU A 246 -9.62 -4.38 0.89
N ASP A 247 -10.61 -4.86 1.63
CA ASP A 247 -10.94 -4.37 2.97
C ASP A 247 -10.74 -5.55 3.95
N TYR A 248 -9.84 -5.40 4.94
CA TYR A 248 -9.45 -6.43 5.91
C TYR A 248 -9.82 -6.00 7.33
N GLY A 249 -10.53 -6.84 8.08
CA GLY A 249 -10.92 -6.57 9.48
C GLY A 249 -12.24 -5.82 9.64
N ASP A 250 -12.51 -5.28 10.83
CA ASP A 250 -13.67 -4.45 11.15
C ASP A 250 -13.26 -3.40 12.22
N PRO A 251 -13.38 -2.08 11.99
CA PRO A 251 -12.91 -1.06 12.92
C PRO A 251 -13.89 -0.82 14.08
N PHE A 252 -14.97 -1.61 14.16
CA PHE A 252 -16.03 -1.50 15.16
C PHE A 252 -16.27 -2.80 15.95
N ASN A 253 -15.56 -3.89 15.64
CA ASN A 253 -15.79 -5.20 16.28
C ASN A 253 -15.23 -5.26 17.71
N ASP A 254 -14.10 -4.58 17.94
CA ASP A 254 -13.38 -4.61 19.20
C ASP A 254 -13.34 -3.21 19.84
N ASP A 255 -13.32 -3.15 21.18
CA ASP A 255 -13.24 -1.88 21.91
C ASP A 255 -11.98 -1.09 21.54
N PHE A 256 -10.88 -1.81 21.26
CA PHE A 256 -9.62 -1.28 20.73
C PHE A 256 -9.07 -2.26 19.70
N TYR A 257 -8.45 -1.76 18.63
CA TYR A 257 -7.74 -2.60 17.65
C TYR A 257 -6.23 -2.32 17.64
N SER A 258 -5.46 -3.39 17.50
CA SER A 258 -4.00 -3.43 17.42
C SER A 258 -3.49 -3.16 15.99
N PRO A 259 -2.17 -2.96 15.76
CA PRO A 259 -1.63 -2.67 14.44
C PRO A 259 -2.09 -3.65 13.36
N TYR A 260 -2.72 -3.11 12.31
CA TYR A 260 -3.27 -3.76 11.12
C TYR A 260 -4.33 -4.84 11.38
N GLU A 261 -5.01 -4.81 12.53
CA GLU A 261 -6.29 -5.53 12.69
C GLU A 261 -7.38 -4.95 11.78
N TRP A 262 -7.24 -3.70 11.35
CA TRP A 262 -7.93 -3.15 10.19
C TRP A 262 -6.94 -2.58 9.17
N PHE A 263 -7.19 -2.80 7.87
CA PHE A 263 -6.61 -2.00 6.79
C PHE A 263 -7.44 -2.07 5.51
N GLN A 264 -7.22 -1.09 4.63
CA GLN A 264 -7.67 -1.08 3.24
C GLN A 264 -6.48 -1.06 2.28
N LEU A 265 -6.64 -1.67 1.11
CA LEU A 265 -5.71 -1.58 -0.02
C LEU A 265 -6.50 -1.41 -1.32
N LYS A 266 -6.22 -0.35 -2.07
CA LYS A 266 -6.64 -0.14 -3.47
C LYS A 266 -5.39 -0.26 -4.33
N ALA A 267 -5.38 -1.12 -5.35
CA ALA A 267 -4.30 -1.18 -6.34
C ALA A 267 -4.87 -1.22 -7.76
N GLY A 268 -4.18 -0.63 -8.72
CA GLY A 268 -4.65 -0.48 -10.10
C GLY A 268 -3.51 -0.66 -11.10
N PHE A 269 -3.69 -1.59 -12.03
CA PHE A 269 -2.71 -1.97 -13.03
C PHE A 269 -3.24 -1.68 -14.43
N ASP A 270 -2.42 -1.09 -15.30
CA ASP A 270 -2.80 -0.78 -16.68
C ASP A 270 -1.99 -1.61 -17.68
N PHE A 271 -2.70 -2.25 -18.60
CA PHE A 271 -2.13 -3.10 -19.65
C PHE A 271 -2.46 -2.56 -21.05
N PHE A 272 -1.62 -2.95 -22.01
CA PHE A 272 -1.79 -2.65 -23.45
C PHE A 272 -1.87 -1.14 -23.79
N SER A 273 -1.07 -0.33 -23.10
CA SER A 273 -1.03 1.13 -23.30
C SER A 273 0.36 1.70 -23.00
N SER A 274 0.54 3.03 -23.14
CA SER A 274 1.76 3.72 -22.69
C SER A 274 1.77 4.06 -21.20
N GLN A 275 0.70 3.77 -20.45
CA GLN A 275 0.67 4.03 -19.01
C GLN A 275 1.61 3.11 -18.24
N PRO A 276 2.08 3.53 -17.05
CA PRO A 276 2.81 2.66 -16.13
C PRO A 276 2.00 1.40 -15.80
N LEU A 277 2.69 0.26 -15.72
CA LEU A 277 2.05 -1.01 -15.34
C LEU A 277 1.34 -0.91 -13.97
N ILE A 278 1.91 -0.16 -13.04
CA ILE A 278 1.34 0.16 -11.73
C ILE A 278 0.86 1.61 -11.79
N SER A 279 -0.45 1.81 -11.94
CA SER A 279 -1.06 3.15 -12.04
C SER A 279 -1.48 3.73 -10.67
N GLN A 280 -1.73 2.84 -9.71
CA GLN A 280 -2.28 3.19 -8.40
C GLN A 280 -1.89 2.15 -7.35
N VAL A 281 -1.40 2.59 -6.19
CA VAL A 281 -1.38 1.81 -4.93
C VAL A 281 -1.74 2.76 -3.79
N ASN A 282 -2.82 2.49 -3.07
CA ASN A 282 -3.22 3.26 -1.88
C ASN A 282 -3.53 2.29 -0.74
N ALA A 283 -2.89 2.48 0.40
CA ALA A 283 -3.12 1.72 1.62
C ALA A 283 -3.47 2.67 2.77
N VAL A 284 -4.34 2.18 3.65
CA VAL A 284 -4.61 2.79 4.95
C VAL A 284 -4.58 1.69 6.00
N GLY A 285 -3.55 1.71 6.86
CA GLY A 285 -3.36 0.74 7.93
C GLY A 285 -3.66 1.32 9.29
N ALA A 286 -4.56 0.70 10.06
CA ALA A 286 -4.74 1.08 11.47
C ALA A 286 -3.49 0.74 12.30
N ILE A 287 -2.78 1.72 12.84
CA ILE A 287 -1.72 1.47 13.85
C ILE A 287 -2.39 1.25 15.23
N TRP A 288 -3.41 2.05 15.53
CA TRP A 288 -4.20 1.97 16.75
C TRP A 288 -5.57 2.59 16.50
N GLY A 289 -6.60 2.13 17.19
CA GLY A 289 -7.84 2.88 17.28
C GLY A 289 -8.87 2.25 18.19
N LYS A 290 -10.02 2.92 18.28
CA LYS A 290 -11.06 2.69 19.26
C LYS A 290 -12.43 3.00 18.69
N GLN A 291 -13.45 2.19 18.98
CA GLN A 291 -14.84 2.65 18.83
C GLN A 291 -15.12 3.72 19.90
N VAL A 292 -15.33 4.97 19.47
CA VAL A 292 -15.54 6.13 20.36
C VAL A 292 -17.01 6.44 20.61
N TRP A 293 -17.90 5.99 19.72
CA TRP A 293 -19.34 6.18 19.87
C TRP A 293 -20.12 5.11 19.10
N SER A 294 -21.27 4.69 19.65
CA SER A 294 -22.26 3.87 18.95
C SER A 294 -23.67 4.22 19.42
N LYS A 295 -24.64 4.22 18.50
CA LYS A 295 -26.07 4.44 18.78
C LYS A 295 -26.94 3.76 17.73
N GLY A 296 -27.57 2.65 18.11
CA GLY A 296 -28.41 1.86 17.21
C GLY A 296 -27.59 1.31 16.04
N PRO A 297 -27.98 1.53 14.77
CA PRO A 297 -27.22 1.05 13.62
C PRO A 297 -25.97 1.89 13.29
N ARG A 298 -25.63 2.90 14.10
CA ARG A 298 -24.57 3.87 13.81
C ARG A 298 -23.37 3.66 14.76
N SER A 299 -22.17 3.64 14.21
CA SER A 299 -20.90 3.61 14.96
C SER A 299 -19.90 4.62 14.42
N LEU A 300 -19.01 5.07 15.29
CA LEU A 300 -17.88 5.95 14.98
C LEU A 300 -16.64 5.42 15.71
N ALA A 301 -15.57 5.21 14.95
CA ALA A 301 -14.24 4.88 15.45
C ALA A 301 -13.29 6.06 15.21
N ALA A 302 -12.30 6.20 16.09
CA ALA A 302 -11.20 7.13 15.95
C ALA A 302 -9.88 6.38 16.13
N GLY A 303 -8.83 6.79 15.41
CA GLY A 303 -7.56 6.06 15.43
C GLY A 303 -6.38 6.84 14.88
N ILE A 304 -5.23 6.19 14.94
CA ILE A 304 -3.99 6.57 14.27
C ILE A 304 -3.77 5.59 13.13
N PHE A 305 -3.59 6.13 11.93
CA PHE A 305 -3.50 5.38 10.69
C PHE A 305 -2.18 5.67 9.99
N GLN A 306 -1.51 4.63 9.53
CA GLN A 306 -0.47 4.74 8.52
C GLN A 306 -1.14 4.89 7.16
N HIS A 307 -0.47 5.62 6.26
CA HIS A 307 -0.91 5.79 4.89
C HIS A 307 0.27 5.60 3.95
N PHE A 308 -0.01 4.92 2.85
CA PHE A 308 0.87 4.80 1.71
C PHE A 308 0.06 5.09 0.44
N ASP A 309 0.39 6.14 -0.29
CA ASP A 309 -0.25 6.43 -1.57
C ASP A 309 0.76 6.54 -2.70
N TYR A 310 0.36 6.07 -3.87
CA TYR A 310 1.12 6.12 -5.11
C TYR A 310 0.14 6.25 -6.27
N TYR A 311 0.32 7.30 -7.07
CA TYR A 311 -0.43 7.58 -8.28
C TYR A 311 0.57 7.94 -9.38
N ASP A 312 0.57 7.15 -10.44
CA ASP A 312 1.45 7.36 -11.59
C ASP A 312 0.65 7.44 -12.90
N SER A 313 1.19 8.18 -13.86
CA SER A 313 0.73 8.27 -15.23
C SER A 313 1.89 8.60 -16.15
N GLU A 314 1.69 8.32 -17.43
CA GLU A 314 2.64 8.66 -18.49
C GLU A 314 1.94 9.39 -19.62
N LEU A 315 2.74 10.04 -20.47
CA LEU A 315 2.25 10.58 -21.72
C LEU A 315 1.96 9.47 -22.75
N LYS A 316 1.17 9.79 -23.78
CA LYS A 316 1.07 8.90 -24.95
C LYS A 316 2.36 9.02 -25.78
N SER A 317 2.75 7.96 -26.49
CA SER A 317 4.04 7.90 -27.22
C SER A 317 4.25 9.02 -28.26
N ASN A 318 3.18 9.65 -28.74
CA ASN A 318 3.20 10.79 -29.66
C ASN A 318 2.52 12.02 -29.03
N SER A 319 2.81 12.32 -27.76
CA SER A 319 2.29 13.52 -27.10
C SER A 319 2.95 14.80 -27.62
N SER A 320 2.19 15.90 -27.58
CA SER A 320 2.73 17.25 -27.73
C SER A 320 3.07 17.89 -26.37
N GLN A 321 2.75 17.22 -25.27
CA GLN A 321 3.14 17.62 -23.91
C GLN A 321 4.52 17.06 -23.57
N THR A 322 5.17 17.63 -22.56
CA THR A 322 6.48 17.19 -22.05
C THR A 322 6.44 16.73 -20.60
N VAL A 323 5.31 16.89 -19.91
CA VAL A 323 5.08 16.57 -18.48
C VAL A 323 3.90 15.61 -18.39
N ALA A 324 4.01 14.54 -17.61
CA ALA A 324 2.93 13.59 -17.43
C ALA A 324 1.70 14.21 -16.73
N PRO A 325 0.48 13.68 -16.94
CA PRO A 325 -0.75 14.32 -16.44
C PRO A 325 -0.82 14.45 -14.91
N TYR A 326 -0.30 13.46 -14.17
CA TYR A 326 -0.07 13.53 -12.73
C TYR A 326 1.01 12.52 -12.28
N ARG A 327 1.80 12.87 -11.26
CA ARG A 327 2.45 11.90 -10.36
C ARG A 327 2.34 12.42 -8.94
N ILE A 328 1.94 11.56 -8.00
CA ILE A 328 2.05 11.88 -6.57
C ILE A 328 2.26 10.62 -5.75
N SER A 329 3.00 10.75 -4.66
CA SER A 329 3.10 9.69 -3.67
C SER A 329 3.27 10.24 -2.26
N GLU A 330 2.80 9.46 -1.31
CA GLU A 330 2.90 9.61 0.12
C GLU A 330 3.52 8.30 0.64
N ALA A 331 4.85 8.21 0.69
CA ALA A 331 5.56 6.95 0.94
C ALA A 331 5.90 6.72 2.42
N ALA A 332 5.91 7.77 3.24
CA ALA A 332 6.06 7.70 4.68
C ALA A 332 5.11 8.69 5.36
N ALA A 333 3.95 8.22 5.81
CA ALA A 333 2.95 9.09 6.42
C ALA A 333 2.13 8.43 7.53
N VAL A 334 1.73 9.24 8.51
CA VAL A 334 0.92 8.81 9.66
C VAL A 334 0.00 9.94 10.11
N GLY A 335 -1.25 9.59 10.45
CA GLY A 335 -2.32 10.56 10.64
C GLY A 335 -3.35 10.15 11.67
N GLY A 336 -4.12 11.13 12.13
CA GLY A 336 -5.34 10.90 12.90
C GLY A 336 -6.52 10.73 11.97
N GLY A 337 -7.43 9.81 12.29
CA GLY A 337 -8.61 9.54 11.46
C GLY A 337 -9.88 9.21 12.23
N LEU A 338 -11.01 9.39 11.54
CA LEU A 338 -12.35 9.04 11.98
C LEU A 338 -13.00 8.13 10.92
N ILE A 339 -13.61 7.03 11.37
CA ILE A 339 -14.38 6.11 10.51
C ILE A 339 -15.79 6.01 11.07
N TYR A 340 -16.77 6.48 10.30
CA TYR A 340 -18.19 6.46 10.60
C TYR A 340 -18.93 5.44 9.73
N TYR A 341 -19.84 4.70 10.34
CA TYR A 341 -20.73 3.81 9.62
C TYR A 341 -22.16 3.84 10.19
N LYS A 342 -23.15 3.93 9.31
CA LYS A 342 -24.55 3.57 9.57
C LYS A 342 -24.89 2.30 8.78
N ARG A 343 -25.16 1.20 9.49
CA ARG A 343 -25.73 -0.04 8.94
C ARG A 343 -27.14 0.21 8.40
N GLY A 344 -27.47 -0.40 7.26
CA GLY A 344 -28.84 -0.55 6.79
C GLY A 344 -29.66 -1.40 7.76
N THR A 345 -30.93 -1.02 7.98
CA THR A 345 -31.92 -1.81 8.74
C THR A 345 -33.02 -2.32 7.80
N PRO A 346 -33.88 -3.27 8.22
CA PRO A 346 -35.03 -3.70 7.41
C PRO A 346 -35.91 -2.54 6.93
N ASP A 347 -36.14 -1.54 7.80
CA ASP A 347 -36.95 -0.35 7.50
C ASP A 347 -36.19 0.72 6.69
N ASN A 348 -34.86 0.75 6.79
CA ASN A 348 -34.00 1.73 6.13
C ASN A 348 -32.75 1.04 5.54
N LYS A 349 -32.91 0.53 4.32
CA LYS A 349 -31.91 -0.22 3.56
C LYS A 349 -30.71 0.58 3.06
N VAL A 350 -30.50 1.81 3.55
CA VAL A 350 -29.36 2.65 3.18
C VAL A 350 -28.23 2.47 4.19
N ASP A 351 -27.15 1.84 3.76
CA ASP A 351 -25.85 1.97 4.41
C ASP A 351 -25.27 3.37 4.13
N VAL A 352 -24.67 4.01 5.14
CA VAL A 352 -23.95 5.28 4.97
C VAL A 352 -22.56 5.15 5.56
N TYR A 353 -21.55 5.48 4.78
CA TYR A 353 -20.15 5.39 5.15
C TYR A 353 -19.48 6.75 5.07
N ALA A 354 -18.59 7.05 6.00
CA ALA A 354 -17.70 8.20 5.90
C ALA A 354 -16.37 7.95 6.63
N GLU A 355 -15.26 8.29 6.00
CA GLU A 355 -13.93 8.32 6.57
C GLU A 355 -13.38 9.76 6.45
N LEU A 356 -12.59 10.20 7.43
CA LEU A 356 -11.86 11.46 7.39
C LEU A 356 -10.49 11.27 8.04
N TYR A 357 -9.41 11.60 7.33
CA TYR A 357 -8.03 11.55 7.81
C TYR A 357 -7.34 12.90 7.66
N GLY A 358 -6.52 13.25 8.64
CA GLY A 358 -5.52 14.31 8.57
C GLY A 358 -4.15 13.73 8.89
N THR A 359 -3.25 13.76 7.91
CA THR A 359 -2.05 12.92 7.90
C THR A 359 -0.80 13.78 7.68
N GLY A 360 0.23 13.57 8.50
CA GLY A 360 1.54 14.16 8.32
C GLY A 360 2.39 13.28 7.40
N VAL A 361 2.98 13.89 6.37
CA VAL A 361 3.79 13.20 5.35
C VAL A 361 5.26 13.52 5.62
N ALA A 362 6.02 12.53 6.09
CA ALA A 362 7.46 12.64 6.32
C ALA A 362 8.26 12.49 5.02
N LEU A 363 7.80 11.62 4.13
CA LEU A 363 8.28 11.50 2.74
C LEU A 363 7.10 11.43 1.79
N GLY A 364 7.06 12.34 0.83
CA GLY A 364 6.19 12.30 -0.32
C GLY A 364 6.90 12.85 -1.55
N ALA A 365 6.22 12.78 -2.69
CA ALA A 365 6.76 13.19 -3.97
C ALA A 365 5.65 13.71 -4.89
N SER A 366 5.99 14.63 -5.79
CA SER A 366 5.06 15.20 -6.77
C SER A 366 5.78 15.55 -8.06
N ILE A 367 5.16 15.29 -9.21
CA ILE A 367 5.70 15.63 -10.54
C ILE A 367 6.17 17.09 -10.67
N SER A 368 7.33 17.29 -11.29
CA SER A 368 7.86 18.61 -11.66
C SER A 368 7.70 18.90 -13.15
N ASP A 369 7.41 20.17 -13.42
CA ASP A 369 7.26 20.74 -14.76
C ASP A 369 8.62 21.16 -15.36
N TYR A 370 9.65 21.31 -14.53
CA TYR A 370 10.95 21.90 -14.91
C TYR A 370 12.14 20.96 -14.65
N LEU A 371 12.09 20.12 -13.61
CA LEU A 371 13.16 19.16 -13.30
C LEU A 371 13.23 18.07 -14.36
N ARG A 372 14.39 17.91 -15.00
CA ARG A 372 14.77 16.70 -15.75
C ARG A 372 16.19 16.35 -15.35
N LEU A 373 16.31 15.54 -14.31
CA LEU A 373 17.59 15.19 -13.70
C LEU A 373 17.75 13.67 -13.85
N GLU A 374 18.54 13.28 -14.86
CA GLU A 374 18.66 11.89 -15.32
C GLU A 374 17.29 11.28 -15.63
N GLU A 375 16.84 10.29 -14.88
CA GLU A 375 15.55 9.62 -15.06
C GLU A 375 14.44 10.15 -14.10
N ARG A 376 14.77 11.16 -13.27
CA ARG A 376 13.84 11.82 -12.34
C ARG A 376 13.20 13.08 -12.93
N ASP A 377 11.88 13.07 -12.97
CA ASP A 377 11.00 14.16 -13.44
C ASP A 377 10.08 14.72 -12.33
N TYR A 378 10.36 14.40 -11.07
CA TYR A 378 9.53 14.73 -9.92
C TYR A 378 10.36 15.28 -8.75
N ASN A 379 9.69 16.06 -7.90
CA ASN A 379 10.27 16.56 -6.66
C ASN A 379 9.91 15.64 -5.50
N LEU A 380 10.86 15.43 -4.61
CA LEU A 380 10.68 14.85 -3.28
C LEU A 380 10.34 15.95 -2.27
N GLY A 381 9.82 15.56 -1.11
CA GLY A 381 9.43 16.52 -0.08
C GLY A 381 8.78 15.89 1.14
N SER A 382 8.27 16.76 2.00
CA SER A 382 7.45 16.41 3.16
C SER A 382 6.30 17.41 3.27
N GLY A 383 5.26 17.11 4.06
CA GLY A 383 4.07 17.95 4.11
C GLY A 383 2.91 17.28 4.82
N TYR A 384 1.71 17.39 4.23
CA TYR A 384 0.50 16.81 4.81
C TYR A 384 -0.51 16.40 3.74
N SER A 385 -1.46 15.55 4.12
CA SER A 385 -2.63 15.25 3.33
C SER A 385 -3.91 15.25 4.17
N VAL A 386 -5.03 15.53 3.51
CA VAL A 386 -6.38 15.46 4.07
C VAL A 386 -7.22 14.63 3.11
N LYS A 387 -7.81 13.55 3.62
CA LYS A 387 -8.55 12.57 2.81
C LYS A 387 -9.93 12.36 3.41
N ALA A 388 -10.97 12.51 2.60
CA ALA A 388 -12.36 12.32 2.99
C ALA A 388 -13.03 11.37 2.01
N PHE A 389 -13.46 10.21 2.50
CA PHE A 389 -14.15 9.20 1.69
C PHE A 389 -15.58 9.11 2.20
N THR A 390 -16.58 9.09 1.32
CA THR A 390 -17.99 9.00 1.74
C THR A 390 -18.80 8.18 0.75
N GLY A 391 -19.81 7.48 1.24
CA GLY A 391 -20.55 6.52 0.43
C GLY A 391 -21.96 6.26 0.92
N LEU A 392 -22.86 6.06 -0.04
CA LEU A 392 -24.21 5.56 0.18
C LEU A 392 -24.34 4.20 -0.50
N ALA A 393 -24.94 3.23 0.18
CA ALA A 393 -25.28 1.97 -0.45
C ALA A 393 -26.72 1.53 -0.17
N TYR A 394 -27.49 1.24 -1.21
CA TYR A 394 -28.91 0.88 -1.12
C TYR A 394 -29.14 -0.62 -1.37
N ASP A 395 -29.87 -1.29 -0.46
CA ASP A 395 -30.16 -2.74 -0.48
C ASP A 395 -28.88 -3.59 -0.61
N LYS A 396 -27.73 -3.05 -0.17
CA LYS A 396 -26.38 -3.60 -0.37
C LYS A 396 -26.00 -3.84 -1.85
N ARG A 397 -26.76 -3.31 -2.81
CA ARG A 397 -26.58 -3.53 -4.25
C ARG A 397 -26.10 -2.30 -5.02
N TRP A 398 -26.70 -1.15 -4.79
CA TRP A 398 -26.29 0.09 -5.48
C TRP A 398 -25.34 0.87 -4.58
N ALA A 399 -24.13 1.15 -5.05
CA ALA A 399 -23.15 2.00 -4.39
C ALA A 399 -23.07 3.34 -5.10
N PHE A 400 -23.03 4.43 -4.35
CA PHE A 400 -22.53 5.71 -4.83
C PHE A 400 -21.47 6.21 -3.84
N LEU A 401 -20.23 6.31 -4.30
CA LEU A 401 -19.06 6.73 -3.51
C LEU A 401 -18.49 8.04 -4.03
N ILE A 402 -18.01 8.87 -3.12
CA ILE A 402 -17.26 10.10 -3.37
C ILE A 402 -15.97 10.01 -2.55
N ASP A 403 -14.83 10.04 -3.24
CA ASP A 403 -13.50 10.06 -2.64
C ASP A 403 -12.90 11.46 -2.90
N LEU A 404 -12.43 12.16 -1.86
CA LEU A 404 -11.70 13.42 -1.97
C LEU A 404 -10.37 13.30 -1.25
N GLU A 405 -9.28 13.33 -2.01
CA GLU A 405 -7.92 13.24 -1.50
C GLU A 405 -7.21 14.56 -1.82
N ASN A 406 -6.62 15.22 -0.83
CA ASN A 406 -5.82 16.43 -1.04
C ASN A 406 -4.44 16.26 -0.40
N TYR A 407 -3.41 16.41 -1.21
CA TYR A 407 -2.01 16.30 -0.83
C TYR A 407 -1.35 17.67 -0.96
N HIS A 408 -0.48 18.03 -0.02
CA HIS A 408 0.31 19.25 -0.08
C HIS A 408 1.75 18.93 0.35
N ILE A 409 2.64 18.84 -0.64
CA ILE A 409 4.04 18.43 -0.49
C ILE A 409 4.93 19.66 -0.69
N PHE A 410 5.87 19.87 0.22
CA PHE A 410 6.84 20.95 0.19
C PHE A 410 8.22 20.40 -0.17
N THR A 411 8.84 21.00 -1.17
CA THR A 411 10.20 20.70 -1.62
C THR A 411 11.12 21.77 -1.07
N TRP A 412 11.77 21.45 0.05
CA TRP A 412 12.48 22.40 0.90
C TRP A 412 13.86 22.76 0.36
N LYS A 413 14.56 21.78 -0.22
CA LYS A 413 15.94 21.92 -0.69
C LYS A 413 16.02 21.64 -2.19
N GLY A 414 16.03 22.71 -3.00
CA GLY A 414 16.26 22.60 -4.44
C GLY A 414 17.69 22.94 -4.84
N TYR A 415 17.97 22.83 -6.14
CA TYR A 415 19.23 23.25 -6.76
C TYR A 415 19.32 24.78 -6.88
N GLU A 416 20.55 25.30 -7.05
CA GLU A 416 20.80 26.72 -7.27
C GLU A 416 20.41 27.12 -8.71
N PRO A 417 19.72 28.26 -8.96
CA PRO A 417 19.20 28.58 -10.29
C PRO A 417 20.26 28.74 -11.39
N ASP A 418 21.48 29.04 -11.00
CA ASP A 418 22.67 29.29 -11.83
C ASP A 418 23.68 28.13 -11.81
N ILE A 419 23.26 26.93 -11.38
CA ILE A 419 24.10 25.73 -11.35
C ILE A 419 24.62 25.34 -12.74
N ASP A 420 25.94 25.18 -12.86
CA ASP A 420 26.57 24.64 -14.07
C ASP A 420 26.48 23.11 -14.09
N TRP A 421 25.48 22.59 -14.80
CA TRP A 421 25.26 21.17 -15.01
C TRP A 421 26.43 20.43 -15.69
N ASN A 422 27.40 21.14 -16.31
CA ASN A 422 28.60 20.53 -16.87
C ASN A 422 29.71 20.30 -15.82
N ALA A 423 29.63 20.99 -14.69
CA ALA A 423 30.63 20.97 -13.62
C ALA A 423 30.18 20.14 -12.39
N VAL A 424 28.95 19.64 -12.39
CA VAL A 424 28.33 18.94 -11.27
C VAL A 424 27.94 17.52 -11.64
N ASP A 425 28.21 16.59 -10.73
CA ASP A 425 27.81 15.19 -10.82
C ASP A 425 26.37 15.03 -10.28
N PRO A 426 25.36 14.69 -11.11
CA PRO A 426 23.97 14.65 -10.69
C PRO A 426 23.72 13.60 -9.59
N THR A 427 24.41 12.46 -9.63
CA THR A 427 24.32 11.37 -8.63
C THR A 427 24.72 11.81 -7.21
N LYS A 428 25.39 12.97 -7.08
CA LYS A 428 25.86 13.52 -5.80
C LYS A 428 25.13 14.80 -5.41
N LEU A 429 24.14 15.23 -6.20
CA LEU A 429 23.31 16.38 -5.88
C LEU A 429 22.33 16.06 -4.75
N ASN A 430 22.71 16.42 -3.54
CA ASN A 430 21.85 16.38 -2.36
C ASN A 430 20.73 17.45 -2.46
N VAL A 431 19.76 17.26 -3.36
CA VAL A 431 18.60 18.14 -3.61
C VAL A 431 17.33 17.31 -3.85
N GLN A 432 16.21 17.83 -3.36
CA GLN A 432 14.90 17.21 -3.49
C GLN A 432 14.22 17.48 -4.85
N GLY A 433 14.77 18.36 -5.71
CA GLY A 433 14.18 18.78 -6.98
C GLY A 433 14.07 20.30 -7.11
N ASP A 434 12.99 20.82 -7.70
CA ASP A 434 12.71 22.26 -7.72
C ASP A 434 12.13 22.74 -6.38
N ALA A 435 12.79 23.73 -5.75
CA ALA A 435 12.30 24.30 -4.49
C ALA A 435 10.91 24.95 -4.66
N GLY A 436 9.95 24.60 -3.79
CA GLY A 436 8.57 25.02 -3.96
C GLY A 436 7.57 24.20 -3.13
N ASN A 437 6.31 24.18 -3.56
CA ASN A 437 5.29 23.27 -3.05
C ASN A 437 4.32 22.86 -4.17
N ALA A 438 3.86 21.61 -4.10
CA ALA A 438 2.85 21.08 -5.00
C ALA A 438 1.62 20.66 -4.19
N ARG A 439 0.44 21.02 -4.70
CA ARG A 439 -0.85 20.60 -4.16
C ARG A 439 -1.62 19.84 -5.22
N LEU A 440 -1.89 18.56 -4.97
CA LEU A 440 -2.79 17.75 -5.81
C LEU A 440 -4.10 17.51 -5.09
N THR A 441 -5.21 17.68 -5.80
CA THR A 441 -6.54 17.22 -5.39
C THR A 441 -6.98 16.13 -6.33
N VAL A 442 -7.36 14.97 -5.78
CA VAL A 442 -8.03 13.89 -6.50
C VAL A 442 -9.47 13.83 -6.02
N PHE A 443 -10.41 14.06 -6.92
CA PHE A 443 -11.84 13.91 -6.65
C PHE A 443 -12.37 12.73 -7.48
N SER A 444 -12.74 11.63 -6.80
CA SER A 444 -13.36 10.48 -7.47
C SER A 444 -14.86 10.42 -7.21
N THR A 445 -15.63 10.04 -8.22
CA THR A 445 -16.99 9.53 -8.05
C THR A 445 -17.05 8.09 -8.56
N THR A 446 -17.75 7.21 -7.84
CA THR A 446 -17.96 5.82 -8.26
C THR A 446 -19.43 5.44 -8.12
N LEU A 447 -20.06 5.06 -9.22
CA LEU A 447 -21.37 4.40 -9.24
C LEU A 447 -21.15 2.91 -9.48
N ALA A 448 -21.62 2.05 -8.59
CA ALA A 448 -21.47 0.60 -8.74
C ALA A 448 -22.76 -0.18 -8.50
N TYR A 449 -22.93 -1.26 -9.24
CA TYR A 449 -23.94 -2.30 -9.01
C TYR A 449 -23.27 -3.59 -8.56
N MET A 450 -23.67 -4.09 -7.40
CA MET A 450 -23.23 -5.36 -6.81
C MET A 450 -24.34 -6.41 -6.97
N SER A 451 -24.02 -7.52 -7.63
CA SER A 451 -24.93 -8.64 -7.84
C SER A 451 -24.94 -9.61 -6.66
N LYS A 452 -26.09 -10.27 -6.45
CA LYS A 452 -26.20 -11.42 -5.54
C LYS A 452 -25.25 -12.56 -5.92
N HIS A 453 -24.85 -12.65 -7.19
CA HIS A 453 -23.97 -13.68 -7.72
C HIS A 453 -22.48 -13.28 -7.71
N LYS A 454 -22.06 -12.46 -6.73
CA LYS A 454 -20.69 -11.99 -6.49
C LYS A 454 -20.01 -11.15 -7.57
N TRP A 455 -20.60 -11.01 -8.77
CA TRP A 455 -20.12 -10.07 -9.78
C TRP A 455 -20.58 -8.63 -9.49
N ASN A 456 -19.89 -7.65 -10.03
CA ASN A 456 -20.24 -6.24 -9.95
C ASN A 456 -19.92 -5.50 -11.25
N ILE A 457 -20.52 -4.34 -11.46
CA ILE A 457 -20.14 -3.38 -12.49
C ILE A 457 -19.93 -2.03 -11.82
N ALA A 458 -18.82 -1.35 -12.08
CA ALA A 458 -18.53 -0.03 -11.53
C ALA A 458 -18.11 0.95 -12.63
N LEU A 459 -18.75 2.12 -12.63
CA LEU A 459 -18.32 3.30 -13.37
C LEU A 459 -17.62 4.24 -12.38
N ARG A 460 -16.33 4.47 -12.58
CA ARG A 460 -15.53 5.42 -11.79
C ARG A 460 -15.09 6.57 -12.70
N ASN A 461 -15.21 7.79 -12.21
CA ASN A 461 -14.56 8.96 -12.78
C ASN A 461 -13.65 9.57 -11.70
N ARG A 462 -12.44 9.96 -12.09
CA ARG A 462 -11.53 10.74 -11.24
C ARG A 462 -11.17 12.03 -11.95
N TYR A 463 -11.12 13.11 -11.19
CA TYR A 463 -10.61 14.39 -11.61
C TYR A 463 -9.38 14.73 -10.76
N PHE A 464 -8.28 15.03 -11.43
CA PHE A 464 -7.00 15.39 -10.84
C PHE A 464 -6.76 16.88 -11.10
N SER A 465 -6.49 17.66 -10.06
CA SER A 465 -6.13 19.08 -10.17
C SER A 465 -4.88 19.35 -9.35
N ARG A 466 -3.79 19.69 -10.05
CA ARG A 466 -2.48 20.00 -9.49
C ARG A 466 -2.21 21.50 -9.62
N ARG A 467 -1.82 22.13 -8.52
CA ARG A 467 -1.22 23.46 -8.52
C ARG A 467 0.18 23.35 -7.92
N THR A 468 1.19 23.78 -8.66
CA THR A 468 2.58 23.79 -8.18
C THR A 468 3.10 25.22 -8.17
N HIS A 469 3.56 25.67 -7.00
CA HIS A 469 4.27 26.92 -6.81
C HIS A 469 5.77 26.64 -6.78
N TYR A 470 6.52 27.35 -7.62
CA TYR A 470 7.98 27.22 -7.72
C TYR A 470 8.67 28.50 -7.22
N LYS A 471 9.76 28.34 -6.48
CA LYS A 471 10.53 29.47 -5.94
C LYS A 471 11.26 30.28 -7.02
N TYR A 472 11.66 29.61 -8.10
CA TYR A 472 12.52 30.17 -9.16
C TYR A 472 11.93 30.07 -10.58
N HIS A 473 10.83 29.33 -10.73
CA HIS A 473 10.12 29.14 -12.01
C HIS A 473 8.70 29.71 -11.92
N LYS A 474 7.93 29.64 -13.00
CA LYS A 474 6.54 30.09 -12.99
C LYS A 474 5.63 29.03 -12.35
N ASP A 475 4.65 29.47 -11.56
CA ASP A 475 3.58 28.61 -11.07
C ASP A 475 2.85 27.91 -12.22
N ILE A 476 2.51 26.63 -12.02
CA ILE A 476 1.77 25.82 -12.97
C ILE A 476 0.49 25.29 -12.32
N ASP A 477 -0.65 25.60 -12.95
CA ASP A 477 -1.91 24.91 -12.73
C ASP A 477 -2.12 23.87 -13.85
N SER A 478 -2.44 22.64 -13.49
CA SER A 478 -2.75 21.55 -14.43
C SER A 478 -3.91 20.72 -13.91
N SER A 479 -4.74 20.23 -14.83
CA SER A 479 -5.88 19.36 -14.52
C SER A 479 -6.01 18.27 -15.56
N THR A 480 -6.50 17.11 -15.14
CA THR A 480 -6.87 16.00 -16.02
C THR A 480 -7.98 15.16 -15.39
N TYR A 481 -8.52 14.21 -16.14
CA TYR A 481 -9.48 13.24 -15.64
C TYR A 481 -9.21 11.85 -16.19
N ASP A 482 -9.64 10.83 -15.44
CA ASP A 482 -9.85 9.50 -16.00
C ASP A 482 -11.27 8.98 -15.76
N ILE A 483 -11.66 8.03 -16.62
CA ILE A 483 -12.94 7.32 -16.57
C ILE A 483 -12.65 5.84 -16.73
N MET A 484 -13.25 5.02 -15.88
CA MET A 484 -13.13 3.57 -15.88
C MET A 484 -14.51 2.93 -15.85
N LEU A 485 -14.72 1.91 -16.67
CA LEU A 485 -15.85 1.01 -16.55
C LEU A 485 -15.30 -0.40 -16.29
N THR A 486 -15.52 -0.95 -15.10
CA THR A 486 -15.04 -2.29 -14.74
C THR A 486 -16.19 -3.26 -14.54
N LEU A 487 -15.98 -4.50 -15.00
CA LEU A 487 -16.70 -5.69 -14.57
C LEU A 487 -15.83 -6.38 -13.51
N GLY A 488 -16.39 -6.64 -12.33
CA GLY A 488 -15.62 -7.19 -11.21
C GLY A 488 -16.25 -8.42 -10.57
N TRP A 489 -15.44 -9.11 -9.76
CA TRP A 489 -15.80 -10.30 -8.99
C TRP A 489 -15.30 -10.19 -7.56
N ARG A 490 -16.16 -10.58 -6.62
CA ARG A 490 -15.83 -10.71 -5.20
C ARG A 490 -15.44 -12.15 -4.85
N ILE A 491 -14.32 -12.34 -4.15
CA ILE A 491 -13.65 -13.64 -3.95
C ILE A 491 -13.84 -14.21 -2.53
#